data_AF-A0AAE5GN72-F1
#
_entry.id   AF-A0AAE5GN72-F1
#
_cell.length_a   1.000
_cell.length_b   1.000
_cell.length_c   1.000
_cell.angle_alpha   90.00
_cell.angle_beta   90.00
_cell.angle_gamma   90.00
#
_symmetry.space_group_name_H-M   'P 1'
#
loop_
_entity.id
_entity.type
_entity.pdbx_description
1 polymer ?
#
loop_
_entity_poly.entity_id
_entity_poly.type
_entity_poly.pdbx_seq_one_letter_code
_entity_poly.pdbx_strand_id
1 'polypeptide(L)'
;MVKYFNDTGFGFIKPLSFFSLMGLLVACNDDSLSENTTGETISEVGTIEEATVNSGLYSIQLSHKEASVLTGSEISLSAMGEYDDGSTGDITQSVHLEVTDSTIMSVTPDKKIRGNQVGTSTVSASLDGITTSVSLEVIESMCGANENDSDQQNTLDQCLKVLRGVTGEAKDKLFTSTPSVNFLDLLGYQQDNSEDNQGRSYARTYQIGHGELAGETIELSPSGAPFALFRQDGLNWDDDPNSESFGERGQFERYCKDLANIKFNGRSDWRRPTAKEFVALYADHGRLWDNYGFPSTYVYWTSTPAAASGNFIRFGFLNGKEYGTSPDLAVAASCVSETG
;
A
#
# COMPACT_ATOMS: atom_id res chain seq x y z
N MET A 1 54.03 -8.54 39.22
CA MET A 1 53.32 -9.61 39.96
C MET A 1 51.84 -9.30 39.79
N VAL A 2 50.96 -9.99 39.08
CA VAL A 2 50.90 -11.28 38.35
C VAL A 2 49.84 -11.11 37.23
N LYS A 3 49.98 -11.90 36.13
CA LYS A 3 49.10 -12.02 34.94
C LYS A 3 47.64 -12.43 35.25
N TYR A 4 46.71 -12.26 34.30
CA TYR A 4 45.96 -13.36 33.63
C TYR A 4 45.24 -12.88 32.35
N PHE A 5 44.92 -13.85 31.49
CA PHE A 5 44.55 -13.83 30.08
C PHE A 5 43.04 -14.12 29.84
N ASN A 6 42.63 -13.99 28.57
CA ASN A 6 41.42 -14.48 27.84
C ASN A 6 40.19 -13.54 27.82
N ASP A 7 39.49 -13.21 26.72
CA ASP A 7 39.29 -13.63 25.30
C ASP A 7 37.77 -13.89 25.09
N THR A 8 37.32 -13.80 23.83
CA THR A 8 35.96 -13.86 23.22
C THR A 8 35.32 -12.49 22.95
N GLY A 9 34.83 -12.14 21.75
CA GLY A 9 34.74 -12.83 20.47
C GLY A 9 33.47 -12.37 19.70
N PHE A 10 33.59 -12.23 18.37
CA PHE A 10 32.55 -12.12 17.34
C PHE A 10 32.04 -10.72 16.89
N GLY A 11 32.68 -10.22 15.83
CA GLY A 11 32.13 -9.24 14.89
C GLY A 11 31.71 -9.92 13.57
N PHE A 12 30.56 -9.49 13.04
CA PHE A 12 29.94 -9.97 11.81
C PHE A 12 30.73 -9.54 10.55
N ILE A 13 30.93 -10.49 9.63
CA ILE A 13 31.51 -10.29 8.29
C ILE A 13 30.39 -10.45 7.24
N LYS A 14 30.34 -9.53 6.26
CA LYS A 14 29.44 -9.53 5.09
C LYS A 14 29.71 -10.71 4.14
N PRO A 15 28.72 -11.27 3.42
CA PRO A 15 28.99 -12.25 2.37
C PRO A 15 29.45 -11.57 1.07
N LEU A 16 30.59 -12.03 0.54
CA LEU A 16 31.07 -11.78 -0.81
C LEU A 16 30.50 -12.82 -1.79
N SER A 17 30.25 -12.37 -3.01
CA SER A 17 29.83 -13.11 -4.20
C SER A 17 30.81 -14.22 -4.61
N PHE A 18 30.26 -15.36 -5.04
CA PHE A 18 31.00 -16.52 -5.53
C PHE A 18 31.61 -16.32 -6.93
N PHE A 19 32.85 -16.77 -7.06
CA PHE A 19 33.66 -16.93 -8.27
C PHE A 19 33.16 -18.12 -9.13
N SER A 20 33.27 -18.02 -10.46
CA SER A 20 33.45 -19.20 -11.32
C SER A 20 34.76 -19.05 -12.10
N LEU A 21 35.55 -20.12 -12.03
CA LEU A 21 36.98 -20.18 -12.29
C LEU A 21 37.25 -20.63 -13.73
N MET A 22 38.12 -19.90 -14.42
CA MET A 22 38.72 -20.22 -15.71
C MET A 22 39.46 -21.57 -15.65
N GLY A 23 39.02 -22.55 -16.43
CA GLY A 23 39.69 -23.84 -16.58
C GLY A 23 40.84 -23.78 -17.59
N LEU A 24 42.06 -24.00 -17.08
CA LEU A 24 43.31 -24.13 -17.81
C LEU A 24 43.34 -25.39 -18.71
N LEU A 25 43.74 -25.21 -19.97
CA LEU A 25 44.18 -26.28 -20.88
C LEU A 25 45.54 -26.83 -20.43
N VAL A 26 45.63 -28.15 -20.21
CA VAL A 26 46.90 -28.88 -20.12
C VAL A 26 47.10 -29.62 -21.44
N ALA A 27 48.20 -29.30 -22.12
CA ALA A 27 48.69 -30.00 -23.29
C ALA A 27 49.40 -31.30 -22.89
N CYS A 28 49.12 -32.40 -23.59
CA CYS A 28 49.94 -33.61 -23.58
C CYS A 28 50.68 -33.74 -24.92
N ASN A 29 51.97 -34.09 -24.80
CA ASN A 29 52.96 -34.23 -25.86
C ASN A 29 52.74 -35.46 -26.77
N ASP A 30 53.34 -35.37 -27.95
CA ASP A 30 53.51 -36.36 -29.02
C ASP A 30 54.04 -37.74 -28.58
N ASP A 31 53.52 -38.81 -29.20
CA ASP A 31 54.36 -39.81 -29.89
C ASP A 31 53.54 -40.76 -30.81
N SER A 32 53.75 -40.58 -32.11
CA SER A 32 53.91 -41.58 -33.20
C SER A 32 52.85 -42.65 -33.56
N LEU A 33 52.39 -42.55 -34.82
CA LEU A 33 52.12 -43.59 -35.84
C LEU A 33 50.87 -44.51 -35.72
N SER A 34 49.87 -44.28 -36.57
CA SER A 34 49.84 -44.87 -37.93
C SER A 34 48.57 -44.42 -38.67
N GLU A 35 48.74 -43.90 -39.89
CA GLU A 35 47.65 -43.78 -40.85
C GLU A 35 47.31 -45.18 -41.38
N ASN A 36 46.04 -45.56 -41.28
CA ASN A 36 45.46 -46.46 -42.26
C ASN A 36 44.11 -45.91 -42.70
N THR A 37 44.12 -45.37 -43.91
CA THR A 37 43.00 -44.79 -44.63
C THR A 37 42.10 -45.91 -45.13
N THR A 38 40.88 -46.03 -44.60
CA THR A 38 39.76 -46.61 -45.34
C THR A 38 38.46 -45.90 -44.96
N GLY A 39 37.71 -45.54 -46.00
CA GLY A 39 36.56 -44.65 -45.95
C GLY A 39 35.45 -45.04 -44.98
N GLU A 40 34.82 -44.02 -44.42
CA GLU A 40 33.40 -43.75 -44.64
C GLU A 40 33.12 -42.34 -44.10
N THR A 41 32.52 -41.50 -44.94
CA THR A 41 31.98 -40.21 -44.49
C THR A 41 30.73 -40.52 -43.69
N ILE A 42 30.84 -40.64 -42.38
CA ILE A 42 29.68 -40.68 -41.49
C ILE A 42 29.16 -39.25 -41.36
N SER A 43 28.40 -38.79 -42.35
CA SER A 43 27.62 -37.57 -42.27
C SER A 43 26.27 -37.92 -41.63
N GLU A 44 26.29 -38.07 -40.32
CA GLU A 44 25.05 -37.96 -39.54
C GLU A 44 25.40 -37.44 -38.14
N VAL A 45 25.71 -36.14 -38.08
CA VAL A 45 25.48 -35.40 -36.84
C VAL A 45 23.97 -35.25 -36.75
N GLY A 46 23.30 -36.25 -36.18
CA GLY A 46 21.92 -36.12 -35.78
C GLY A 46 21.83 -34.94 -34.83
N THR A 47 21.10 -33.91 -35.25
CA THR A 47 20.61 -32.87 -34.34
C THR A 47 19.83 -33.58 -33.24
N ILE A 48 20.39 -33.60 -32.03
CA ILE A 48 19.62 -33.88 -30.83
C ILE A 48 18.63 -32.73 -30.69
N GLU A 49 17.40 -32.94 -31.17
CA GLU A 49 16.28 -32.12 -30.73
C GLU A 49 16.18 -32.31 -29.22
N GLU A 50 16.46 -31.24 -28.48
CA GLU A 50 16.24 -31.21 -27.05
C GLU A 50 14.75 -31.50 -26.84
N ALA A 51 14.45 -32.71 -26.34
CA ALA A 51 13.09 -33.09 -26.02
C ALA A 51 12.57 -32.07 -25.01
N THR A 52 11.59 -31.27 -25.43
CA THR A 52 10.94 -30.28 -24.57
C THR A 52 10.19 -31.07 -23.51
N VAL A 53 10.81 -31.28 -22.36
CA VAL A 53 10.15 -31.87 -21.19
C VAL A 53 9.15 -30.83 -20.74
N ASN A 54 7.86 -31.11 -20.94
CA ASN A 54 6.80 -30.24 -20.46
C ASN A 54 6.79 -30.35 -18.94
N SER A 55 7.24 -29.30 -18.26
CA SER A 55 7.33 -29.30 -16.80
C SER A 55 5.94 -29.20 -16.17
N GLY A 56 5.64 -30.10 -15.24
CA GLY A 56 4.37 -30.14 -14.55
C GLY A 56 4.32 -29.15 -13.39
N LEU A 57 3.18 -28.48 -13.20
CA LEU A 57 2.94 -27.67 -12.02
C LEU A 57 2.98 -28.57 -10.77
N TYR A 58 3.83 -28.22 -9.82
CA TYR A 58 4.06 -28.96 -8.59
C TYR A 58 3.34 -28.35 -7.40
N SER A 59 3.40 -27.03 -7.24
CA SER A 59 2.78 -26.31 -6.11
C SER A 59 2.27 -24.93 -6.52
N ILE A 60 1.37 -24.37 -5.70
CA ILE A 60 0.88 -22.99 -5.82
C ILE A 60 1.08 -22.28 -4.48
N GLN A 61 1.72 -21.12 -4.50
CA GLN A 61 1.86 -20.24 -3.34
C GLN A 61 0.99 -18.99 -3.53
N LEU A 62 0.11 -18.72 -2.57
CA LEU A 62 -0.67 -17.50 -2.52
C LEU A 62 -0.01 -16.46 -1.62
N SER A 63 -0.04 -15.19 -2.04
CA SER A 63 0.41 -14.05 -1.24
C SER A 63 -0.43 -12.80 -1.51
N HIS A 64 -0.44 -11.88 -0.55
CA HIS A 64 -1.09 -10.57 -0.65
C HIS A 64 -0.36 -9.55 0.23
N LYS A 65 -0.58 -8.25 -0.02
CA LYS A 65 0.13 -7.18 0.70
C LYS A 65 -0.61 -6.67 1.92
N GLU A 66 -1.94 -6.72 1.90
CA GLU A 66 -2.82 -6.18 2.93
C GLU A 66 -3.03 -7.20 4.06
N ALA A 67 -2.95 -6.84 5.34
CA ALA A 67 -3.13 -7.83 6.41
C ALA A 67 -4.57 -8.40 6.51
N SER A 68 -5.54 -7.63 6.04
CA SER A 68 -6.98 -7.97 6.06
C SER A 68 -7.69 -7.31 4.88
N VAL A 69 -8.92 -7.75 4.60
CA VAL A 69 -9.78 -7.15 3.58
C VAL A 69 -10.76 -6.19 4.26
N LEU A 70 -10.87 -4.95 3.80
CA LEU A 70 -11.86 -4.02 4.33
C LEU A 70 -13.24 -4.29 3.71
N THR A 71 -14.32 -4.08 4.46
CA THR A 71 -15.70 -4.14 3.91
C THR A 71 -15.85 -3.19 2.71
N GLY A 72 -16.41 -3.68 1.62
CA GLY A 72 -16.60 -2.93 0.37
C GLY A 72 -15.34 -2.75 -0.49
N SER A 73 -14.15 -3.05 0.05
CA SER A 73 -12.87 -2.97 -0.67
C SER A 73 -12.54 -4.23 -1.47
N GLU A 74 -11.63 -4.06 -2.41
CA GLU A 74 -11.06 -5.12 -3.23
C GLU A 74 -9.54 -5.22 -3.01
N ILE A 75 -9.04 -6.45 -2.84
CA ILE A 75 -7.60 -6.75 -2.82
C ILE A 75 -7.24 -7.73 -3.95
N SER A 76 -5.98 -7.71 -4.36
CA SER A 76 -5.44 -8.69 -5.30
C SER A 76 -4.64 -9.75 -4.57
N LEU A 77 -4.85 -11.02 -4.91
CA LEU A 77 -3.94 -12.11 -4.54
C LEU A 77 -2.93 -12.33 -5.67
N SER A 78 -1.69 -12.66 -5.33
CA SER A 78 -0.69 -13.17 -6.27
C SER A 78 -0.53 -14.67 -6.07
N ALA A 79 -0.51 -15.41 -7.18
CA ALA A 79 -0.27 -16.84 -7.21
C ALA A 79 1.04 -17.14 -7.95
N MET A 80 2.03 -17.67 -7.23
CA MET A 80 3.29 -18.16 -7.80
C MET A 80 3.23 -19.67 -7.92
N GLY A 81 3.43 -20.19 -9.12
CA GLY A 81 3.55 -21.63 -9.38
C GLY A 81 4.99 -22.07 -9.23
N GLU A 82 5.20 -23.22 -8.59
CA GLU A 82 6.47 -23.95 -8.62
C GLU A 82 6.30 -25.19 -9.49
N TYR A 83 7.30 -25.46 -10.33
CA TYR A 83 7.25 -26.54 -11.30
C TYR A 83 8.25 -27.65 -10.95
N ASP A 84 8.03 -28.84 -11.48
CA ASP A 84 8.87 -30.02 -11.19
C ASP A 84 10.31 -29.93 -11.71
N ASP A 85 10.58 -29.01 -12.65
CA ASP A 85 11.92 -28.66 -13.12
C ASP A 85 12.65 -27.65 -12.20
N GLY A 86 11.99 -27.22 -11.11
CA GLY A 86 12.49 -26.24 -10.14
C GLY A 86 12.31 -24.78 -10.57
N SER A 87 11.70 -24.51 -11.73
CA SER A 87 11.34 -23.16 -12.16
C SER A 87 10.13 -22.63 -11.38
N THR A 88 9.94 -21.31 -11.44
CA THR A 88 8.77 -20.63 -10.87
C THR A 88 8.15 -19.69 -11.89
N GLY A 89 6.84 -19.43 -11.77
CA GLY A 89 6.15 -18.52 -12.69
C GLY A 89 4.88 -17.93 -12.09
N ASP A 90 4.61 -16.67 -12.41
CA ASP A 90 3.36 -16.01 -12.02
C ASP A 90 2.19 -16.64 -12.79
N ILE A 91 1.29 -17.26 -12.04
CA ILE A 91 0.08 -17.92 -12.54
C ILE A 91 -1.19 -17.25 -12.00
N THR A 92 -1.09 -16.03 -11.48
CA THR A 92 -2.20 -15.27 -10.87
C THR A 92 -3.42 -15.22 -11.79
N GLN A 93 -3.21 -15.00 -13.09
CA GLN A 93 -4.29 -14.93 -14.07
C GLN A 93 -4.75 -16.31 -14.57
N SER A 94 -4.01 -17.37 -14.30
CA SER A 94 -4.31 -18.74 -14.73
C SER A 94 -5.11 -19.53 -13.68
N VAL A 95 -4.86 -19.28 -12.39
CA VAL A 95 -5.57 -19.98 -11.31
C VAL A 95 -7.07 -19.66 -11.31
N HIS A 96 -7.88 -20.66 -10.98
CA HIS A 96 -9.28 -20.48 -10.63
C HIS A 96 -9.38 -20.19 -9.12
N LEU A 97 -10.12 -19.15 -8.75
CA LEU A 97 -10.30 -18.75 -7.36
C LEU A 97 -11.74 -19.04 -6.92
N GLU A 98 -11.89 -19.60 -5.72
CA GLU A 98 -13.18 -19.84 -5.07
C GLU A 98 -13.14 -19.40 -3.61
N VAL A 99 -14.30 -19.02 -3.08
CA VAL A 99 -14.48 -18.61 -1.68
C VAL A 99 -15.45 -19.56 -0.99
N THR A 100 -15.17 -19.92 0.26
CA THR A 100 -16.03 -20.84 1.01
C THR A 100 -17.34 -20.20 1.48
N ASP A 101 -17.33 -18.90 1.78
CA ASP A 101 -18.52 -18.15 2.21
C ASP A 101 -18.64 -16.85 1.42
N SER A 102 -19.55 -16.85 0.44
CA SER A 102 -19.80 -15.71 -0.43
C SER A 102 -20.47 -14.52 0.26
N THR A 103 -21.05 -14.73 1.45
CA THR A 103 -21.66 -13.66 2.26
C THR A 103 -20.60 -12.80 2.92
N ILE A 104 -19.45 -13.38 3.28
CA ILE A 104 -18.31 -12.69 3.89
C ILE A 104 -17.43 -12.04 2.83
N MET A 105 -17.06 -12.77 1.76
CA MET A 105 -16.22 -12.22 0.68
C MET A 105 -16.55 -12.86 -0.66
N SER A 106 -16.16 -12.26 -1.78
CA SER A 106 -16.43 -12.78 -3.12
C SER A 106 -15.25 -12.59 -4.07
N VAL A 107 -15.21 -13.39 -5.13
CA VAL A 107 -14.25 -13.22 -6.23
C VAL A 107 -14.91 -12.37 -7.32
N THR A 108 -14.29 -11.25 -7.69
CA THR A 108 -14.76 -10.37 -8.76
C THR A 108 -14.43 -10.94 -10.15
N PRO A 109 -15.05 -10.45 -11.24
CA PRO A 109 -14.73 -10.89 -12.60
C PRO A 109 -13.25 -10.67 -13.00
N ASP A 110 -12.57 -9.69 -12.42
CA ASP A 110 -11.14 -9.41 -12.60
C ASP A 110 -10.23 -10.17 -11.62
N LYS A 111 -10.74 -11.25 -10.99
CA LYS A 111 -10.02 -12.13 -10.07
C LYS A 111 -9.46 -11.44 -8.81
N LYS A 112 -10.15 -10.40 -8.33
CA LYS A 112 -9.87 -9.78 -7.02
C LYS A 112 -10.79 -10.34 -5.95
N ILE A 113 -10.37 -10.22 -4.69
CA ILE A 113 -11.19 -10.58 -3.54
C ILE A 113 -11.86 -9.32 -3.02
N ARG A 114 -13.20 -9.33 -3.01
CA ARG A 114 -14.02 -8.26 -2.45
C ARG A 114 -14.55 -8.64 -1.08
N GLY A 115 -14.34 -7.78 -0.08
CA GLY A 115 -14.94 -7.92 1.25
C GLY A 115 -16.41 -7.49 1.22
N ASN A 116 -17.32 -8.37 1.67
CA ASN A 116 -18.76 -8.13 1.67
C ASN A 116 -19.29 -7.85 3.08
N GLN A 117 -18.88 -8.66 4.05
CA GLN A 117 -19.32 -8.56 5.44
C GLN A 117 -18.17 -8.96 6.37
N VAL A 118 -18.11 -8.32 7.55
CA VAL A 118 -17.14 -8.67 8.61
C VAL A 118 -17.22 -10.17 8.95
N GLY A 119 -16.06 -10.82 9.01
CA GLY A 119 -15.95 -12.25 9.28
C GLY A 119 -14.73 -12.87 8.61
N THR A 120 -14.59 -14.19 8.71
CA THR A 120 -13.48 -14.92 8.10
C THR A 120 -13.99 -15.87 7.04
N SER A 121 -13.31 -15.92 5.89
CA SER A 121 -13.58 -16.92 4.85
C SER A 121 -12.28 -17.42 4.24
N THR A 122 -12.34 -18.54 3.51
CA THR A 122 -11.17 -19.15 2.89
C THR A 122 -11.24 -18.96 1.39
N VAL A 123 -10.16 -18.46 0.81
CA VAL A 123 -9.96 -18.42 -0.64
C VAL A 123 -9.14 -19.64 -1.04
N SER A 124 -9.65 -20.44 -1.98
CA SER A 124 -8.95 -21.56 -2.60
C SER A 124 -8.52 -21.18 -4.01
N ALA A 125 -7.26 -21.45 -4.35
CA ALA A 125 -6.76 -21.34 -5.72
C ALA A 125 -6.46 -22.72 -6.28
N SER A 126 -6.87 -22.95 -7.54
CA SER A 126 -6.66 -24.23 -8.22
C SER A 126 -6.20 -24.06 -9.65
N LEU A 127 -5.23 -24.88 -10.07
CA LEU A 127 -4.77 -25.00 -11.46
C LEU A 127 -4.27 -26.44 -11.68
N ASP A 128 -4.69 -27.07 -12.79
CA ASP A 128 -4.29 -28.44 -13.18
C ASP A 128 -4.43 -29.50 -12.08
N GLY A 129 -5.46 -29.35 -11.23
CA GLY A 129 -5.74 -30.26 -10.10
C GLY A 129 -4.90 -29.99 -8.84
N ILE A 130 -3.91 -29.10 -8.90
CA ILE A 130 -3.19 -28.60 -7.73
C ILE A 130 -4.03 -27.52 -7.06
N THR A 131 -4.14 -27.59 -5.74
CA THR A 131 -4.93 -26.65 -4.94
C THR A 131 -4.11 -26.10 -3.78
N THR A 132 -4.37 -24.85 -3.43
CA THR A 132 -3.87 -24.19 -2.23
C THR A 132 -4.95 -23.30 -1.67
N SER A 133 -4.83 -22.88 -0.41
CA SER A 133 -5.83 -21.99 0.19
C SER A 133 -5.21 -21.05 1.21
N VAL A 134 -5.87 -19.92 1.41
CA VAL A 134 -5.53 -18.92 2.43
C VAL A 134 -6.81 -18.48 3.15
N SER A 135 -6.73 -18.38 4.47
CA SER A 135 -7.82 -17.80 5.27
C SER A 135 -7.63 -16.29 5.33
N LEU A 136 -8.67 -15.54 4.97
CA LEU A 136 -8.68 -14.08 5.02
C LEU A 136 -9.76 -13.60 5.98
N GLU A 137 -9.45 -12.52 6.69
CA GLU A 137 -10.40 -11.81 7.54
C GLU A 137 -10.89 -10.56 6.83
N VAL A 138 -12.20 -10.37 6.82
CA VAL A 138 -12.88 -9.13 6.45
C VAL A 138 -13.18 -8.35 7.71
N ILE A 139 -12.75 -7.10 7.75
CA ILE A 139 -12.94 -6.18 8.88
C ILE A 139 -13.62 -4.90 8.42
N GLU A 140 -14.16 -4.15 9.37
CA GLU A 140 -14.91 -2.94 9.08
C GLU A 140 -14.01 -1.86 8.45
N SER A 141 -14.48 -1.27 7.35
CA SER A 141 -13.77 -0.19 6.66
C SER A 141 -13.98 1.17 7.32
N MET A 142 -15.19 1.44 7.80
CA MET A 142 -15.59 2.72 8.37
C MET A 142 -15.66 2.69 9.89
N CYS A 143 -15.21 3.76 10.54
CA CYS A 143 -15.36 3.86 11.99
C CYS A 143 -16.82 4.15 12.34
N GLY A 144 -17.45 3.19 13.00
CA GLY A 144 -18.89 3.21 13.29
C GLY A 144 -19.70 2.48 12.23
N ALA A 145 -21.01 2.36 12.46
CA ALA A 145 -21.88 1.60 11.56
C ALA A 145 -22.32 2.38 10.31
N ASN A 146 -22.13 3.70 10.28
CA ASN A 146 -22.64 4.59 9.22
C ASN A 146 -21.72 5.79 8.99
N GLU A 147 -21.90 6.46 7.84
CA GLU A 147 -21.38 7.81 7.60
C GLU A 147 -21.87 8.79 8.68
N ASN A 148 -21.10 9.85 8.93
CA ASN A 148 -21.44 10.88 9.94
C ASN A 148 -21.59 10.31 11.37
N ASP A 149 -20.96 9.18 11.66
CA ASP A 149 -20.90 8.62 13.01
C ASP A 149 -20.23 9.60 13.98
N SER A 150 -20.87 9.84 15.12
CA SER A 150 -20.43 10.85 16.10
C SER A 150 -19.65 10.30 17.28
N ASP A 151 -19.37 9.00 17.33
CA ASP A 151 -18.59 8.42 18.43
C ASP A 151 -17.13 8.87 18.30
N GLN A 152 -16.60 9.50 19.35
CA GLN A 152 -15.24 10.02 19.38
C GLN A 152 -14.19 8.92 19.64
N GLN A 153 -14.59 7.77 20.19
CA GLN A 153 -13.68 6.71 20.62
C GLN A 153 -13.45 5.62 19.57
N ASN A 154 -14.39 5.40 18.65
CA ASN A 154 -14.25 4.35 17.61
C ASN A 154 -13.22 4.68 16.52
N THR A 155 -12.49 5.80 16.63
CA THR A 155 -11.38 6.16 15.74
C THR A 155 -10.03 5.54 16.13
N LEU A 156 -9.99 4.80 17.23
CA LEU A 156 -8.81 4.07 17.72
C LEU A 156 -8.60 2.73 17.02
N ASP A 157 -9.64 2.21 16.37
CA ASP A 157 -9.64 0.91 15.70
C ASP A 157 -9.04 1.00 14.28
N GLN A 158 -8.97 -0.14 13.60
CA GLN A 158 -8.43 -0.25 12.25
C GLN A 158 -9.44 0.17 11.16
N CYS A 159 -10.00 1.37 11.29
CA CYS A 159 -11.05 1.91 10.42
C CYS A 159 -10.77 3.38 10.07
N LEU A 160 -11.58 3.94 9.17
CA LEU A 160 -11.50 5.34 8.77
C LEU A 160 -12.84 6.05 8.98
N LYS A 161 -12.86 7.23 9.60
CA LYS A 161 -14.09 8.03 9.70
C LYS A 161 -14.47 8.57 8.34
N VAL A 162 -15.77 8.59 8.05
CA VAL A 162 -16.31 9.11 6.80
C VAL A 162 -17.46 10.09 7.09
N LEU A 163 -17.37 11.29 6.51
CA LEU A 163 -18.41 12.32 6.55
C LEU A 163 -19.00 12.54 5.17
N ARG A 164 -20.29 12.86 5.10
CA ARG A 164 -20.98 13.26 3.88
C ARG A 164 -21.28 14.74 3.90
N GLY A 165 -20.76 15.49 2.92
CA GLY A 165 -21.10 16.89 2.73
C GLY A 165 -22.53 17.09 2.21
N VAL A 166 -23.13 18.23 2.58
CA VAL A 166 -24.55 18.53 2.38
C VAL A 166 -24.75 19.68 1.41
N THR A 167 -23.88 20.69 1.43
CA THR A 167 -24.04 21.91 0.62
C THR A 167 -22.78 22.29 -0.17
N GLY A 168 -22.93 23.27 -1.06
CA GLY A 168 -21.84 23.83 -1.84
C GLY A 168 -21.04 22.79 -2.63
N GLU A 169 -19.72 22.95 -2.61
CA GLU A 169 -18.79 22.03 -3.27
C GLU A 169 -18.67 20.67 -2.55
N ALA A 170 -19.11 20.57 -1.29
CA ALA A 170 -19.07 19.32 -0.52
C ALA A 170 -20.29 18.44 -0.75
N LYS A 171 -21.36 18.98 -1.36
CA LYS A 171 -22.65 18.32 -1.52
C LYS A 171 -22.51 16.92 -2.13
N ASP A 172 -23.08 15.94 -1.44
CA ASP A 172 -23.16 14.52 -1.81
C ASP A 172 -21.80 13.79 -1.89
N LYS A 173 -20.70 14.47 -1.56
CA LYS A 173 -19.34 13.90 -1.52
C LYS A 173 -19.04 13.29 -0.16
N LEU A 174 -18.22 12.24 -0.17
CA LEU A 174 -17.70 11.62 1.06
C LEU A 174 -16.28 12.09 1.35
N PHE A 175 -15.98 12.36 2.61
CA PHE A 175 -14.69 12.82 3.10
C PHE A 175 -14.17 11.88 4.18
N THR A 176 -12.94 11.42 4.04
CA THR A 176 -12.30 10.58 5.06
C THR A 176 -11.62 11.41 6.13
N SER A 177 -11.48 10.91 7.36
CA SER A 177 -10.51 11.49 8.29
C SER A 177 -9.08 11.22 7.85
N THR A 178 -8.13 11.82 8.56
CA THR A 178 -6.76 11.29 8.57
C THR A 178 -6.76 9.88 9.15
N PRO A 179 -5.99 8.94 8.57
CA PRO A 179 -6.01 7.56 9.01
C PRO A 179 -5.25 7.38 10.33
N SER A 180 -5.72 6.43 11.15
CA SER A 180 -4.91 5.90 12.25
C SER A 180 -3.72 5.11 11.68
N VAL A 181 -2.63 5.02 12.43
CA VAL A 181 -1.51 4.15 12.02
C VAL A 181 -1.96 2.69 11.96
N ASN A 182 -2.85 2.27 12.86
CA ASN A 182 -3.41 0.92 12.87
C ASN A 182 -4.16 0.59 11.55
N PHE A 183 -4.89 1.55 10.97
CA PHE A 183 -5.53 1.40 9.66
C PHE A 183 -4.49 1.32 8.53
N LEU A 184 -3.46 2.15 8.60
CA LEU A 184 -2.37 2.14 7.60
C LEU A 184 -1.54 0.87 7.63
N ASP A 185 -1.34 0.26 8.80
CA ASP A 185 -0.62 -1.00 8.97
C ASP A 185 -1.34 -2.15 8.22
N LEU A 186 -2.68 -2.16 8.20
CA LEU A 186 -3.45 -3.11 7.39
C LEU A 186 -3.17 -2.99 5.90
N LEU A 187 -2.94 -1.77 5.44
CA LEU A 187 -2.65 -1.49 4.05
C LEU A 187 -1.14 -1.64 3.74
N GLY A 188 -0.31 -2.00 4.73
CA GLY A 188 1.13 -2.19 4.56
C GLY A 188 1.91 -0.89 4.36
N TYR A 189 1.43 0.22 4.91
CA TYR A 189 2.12 1.50 4.89
C TYR A 189 3.31 1.52 5.86
N GLN A 190 4.33 2.31 5.54
CA GLN A 190 5.50 2.51 6.39
C GLN A 190 5.81 3.99 6.59
N GLN A 191 6.40 4.35 7.72
CA GLN A 191 6.78 5.73 7.97
C GLN A 191 8.01 6.11 7.13
N ASP A 192 7.90 7.17 6.33
CA ASP A 192 8.98 7.78 5.57
C ASP A 192 8.76 9.29 5.42
N ASN A 193 9.63 10.09 6.05
CA ASN A 193 9.56 11.56 6.08
C ASN A 193 10.62 12.22 5.19
N SER A 194 11.22 11.49 4.25
CA SER A 194 12.20 12.06 3.33
C SER A 194 11.54 12.82 2.17
N GLU A 195 12.33 13.63 1.48
CA GLU A 195 11.92 14.31 0.24
C GLU A 195 11.69 13.33 -0.93
N ASP A 196 12.38 12.19 -0.91
CA ASP A 196 12.32 11.13 -1.92
C ASP A 196 11.41 9.95 -1.52
N ASN A 197 10.49 10.20 -0.57
CA ASN A 197 9.55 9.21 -0.10
C ASN A 197 8.71 8.62 -1.24
N GLN A 198 8.42 7.32 -1.14
CA GLN A 198 7.77 6.54 -2.20
C GLN A 198 6.80 5.50 -1.64
N GLY A 199 6.07 4.86 -2.56
CA GLY A 199 5.16 3.76 -2.25
C GLY A 199 4.09 4.12 -1.23
N ARG A 200 3.64 3.11 -0.49
CA ARG A 200 2.74 3.23 0.65
C ARG A 200 3.49 3.79 1.85
N SER A 201 3.53 5.11 1.96
CA SER A 201 4.22 5.80 3.05
C SER A 201 3.44 6.95 3.64
N TYR A 202 3.73 7.25 4.90
CA TYR A 202 3.29 8.44 5.63
C TYR A 202 4.49 9.11 6.31
N ALA A 203 4.44 10.41 6.52
CA ALA A 203 5.60 11.18 6.97
C ALA A 203 5.85 11.05 8.47
N ARG A 204 4.83 11.35 9.28
CA ARG A 204 4.98 11.42 10.73
C ARG A 204 3.73 10.89 11.40
N THR A 205 3.88 10.42 12.62
CA THR A 205 2.75 10.17 13.50
C THR A 205 2.47 11.41 14.35
N TYR A 206 1.20 11.63 14.63
CA TYR A 206 0.72 12.62 15.57
C TYR A 206 -0.13 11.93 16.63
N GLN A 207 0.26 12.12 17.88
CA GLN A 207 -0.51 11.72 19.06
C GLN A 207 -0.66 12.94 19.95
N ILE A 208 -1.66 13.80 19.78
CA ILE A 208 -1.96 14.76 20.85
C ILE A 208 -3.46 14.98 20.97
N GLY A 209 -4.00 14.51 22.10
CA GLY A 209 -5.38 14.69 22.53
C GLY A 209 -5.74 16.10 22.97
N HIS A 210 -4.97 17.15 22.67
CA HIS A 210 -5.31 18.52 23.08
C HIS A 210 -4.82 19.64 22.14
N GLY A 211 -5.65 20.67 21.91
CA GLY A 211 -5.31 21.97 21.34
C GLY A 211 -5.76 23.13 22.23
N GLU A 212 -5.64 24.38 21.76
CA GLU A 212 -6.09 25.56 22.51
C GLU A 212 -7.09 26.39 21.68
N LEU A 213 -8.25 26.69 22.27
CA LEU A 213 -9.24 27.59 21.70
C LEU A 213 -9.73 28.56 22.77
N ALA A 214 -9.67 29.86 22.48
CA ALA A 214 -10.09 30.92 23.41
C ALA A 214 -9.43 30.86 24.80
N GLY A 215 -8.20 30.34 24.91
CA GLY A 215 -7.48 30.19 26.17
C GLY A 215 -7.79 28.90 26.93
N GLU A 216 -8.60 28.00 26.36
CA GLU A 216 -8.95 26.71 26.96
C GLU A 216 -8.31 25.55 26.20
N THR A 217 -7.83 24.56 26.95
CA THR A 217 -7.36 23.29 26.39
C THR A 217 -8.56 22.46 25.94
N ILE A 218 -8.62 22.12 24.65
CA ILE A 218 -9.70 21.34 24.04
C ILE A 218 -9.17 20.01 23.53
N GLU A 219 -9.92 18.92 23.58
CA GLU A 219 -9.55 17.68 22.90
C GLU A 219 -9.81 17.80 21.39
N LEU A 220 -8.94 17.22 20.55
CA LEU A 220 -9.00 17.33 19.08
C LEU A 220 -8.96 15.98 18.36
N SER A 221 -8.64 14.91 19.08
CA SER A 221 -8.54 13.52 18.63
C SER A 221 -8.54 12.65 19.88
N PRO A 222 -8.97 11.37 19.82
CA PRO A 222 -8.99 10.55 21.03
C PRO A 222 -7.58 10.37 21.61
N SER A 223 -7.49 10.26 22.93
CA SER A 223 -6.29 9.74 23.57
C SER A 223 -6.14 8.23 23.30
N GLY A 224 -5.07 7.78 22.64
CA GLY A 224 -4.71 6.35 22.64
C GLY A 224 -4.19 5.75 21.33
N ALA A 225 -4.45 6.37 20.17
CA ALA A 225 -3.91 5.88 18.88
C ALA A 225 -3.20 7.00 18.11
N PRO A 226 -2.01 6.73 17.53
CA PRO A 226 -1.36 7.67 16.63
C PRO A 226 -2.13 7.78 15.32
N PHE A 227 -2.28 9.00 14.83
CA PHE A 227 -2.74 9.29 13.47
C PHE A 227 -1.57 9.61 12.56
N ALA A 228 -1.66 9.21 11.31
CA ALA A 228 -0.64 9.50 10.31
C ALA A 228 -0.83 10.89 9.71
N LEU A 229 0.29 11.57 9.48
CA LEU A 229 0.40 12.83 8.77
C LEU A 229 1.20 12.60 7.48
N PHE A 230 0.91 13.39 6.46
CA PHE A 230 1.43 13.23 5.11
C PHE A 230 2.11 14.51 4.63
N ARG A 231 3.12 14.35 3.77
CA ARG A 231 3.69 15.43 2.96
C ARG A 231 2.95 15.57 1.64
N GLN A 232 3.11 16.71 0.97
CA GLN A 232 2.63 16.89 -0.41
C GLN A 232 3.68 16.49 -1.45
N ASP A 233 4.95 16.40 -1.07
CA ASP A 233 6.04 16.00 -1.94
C ASP A 233 6.37 14.50 -1.85
N GLY A 234 7.32 14.06 -2.68
CA GLY A 234 7.85 12.70 -2.76
C GLY A 234 8.73 12.54 -3.99
N LEU A 235 9.27 11.34 -4.22
CA LEU A 235 10.12 11.13 -5.40
C LEU A 235 9.34 11.42 -6.70
N ASN A 236 9.91 12.27 -7.56
CA ASN A 236 9.36 12.62 -8.89
C ASN A 236 7.94 13.19 -8.85
N TRP A 237 7.57 13.83 -7.75
CA TRP A 237 6.31 14.55 -7.65
C TRP A 237 6.27 15.77 -8.58
N ASP A 238 5.07 16.18 -8.97
CA ASP A 238 4.88 17.38 -9.79
C ASP A 238 4.90 18.63 -8.91
N ASP A 239 6.01 19.36 -8.95
CA ASP A 239 6.26 20.56 -8.15
C ASP A 239 5.98 21.87 -8.92
N ASP A 240 5.47 21.81 -10.16
CA ASP A 240 5.10 23.00 -10.92
C ASP A 240 3.73 23.53 -10.45
N PRO A 241 3.66 24.69 -9.78
CA PRO A 241 2.39 25.23 -9.27
C PRO A 241 1.40 25.63 -10.38
N ASN A 242 1.83 25.64 -11.65
CA ASN A 242 0.97 25.93 -12.80
C ASN A 242 0.48 24.66 -13.51
N SER A 243 0.96 23.49 -13.10
CA SER A 243 0.55 22.22 -13.68
C SER A 243 -0.84 21.81 -13.22
N GLU A 244 -1.64 21.23 -14.10
CA GLU A 244 -2.93 20.62 -13.75
C GLU A 244 -2.75 19.42 -12.80
N SER A 245 -1.58 18.79 -12.83
CA SER A 245 -1.21 17.66 -11.96
C SER A 245 -0.38 18.09 -10.75
N PHE A 246 -0.33 19.37 -10.38
CA PHE A 246 0.46 19.84 -9.24
C PHE A 246 0.21 19.01 -7.96
N GLY A 247 1.27 18.45 -7.39
CA GLY A 247 1.20 17.52 -6.28
C GLY A 247 1.06 16.04 -6.67
N GLU A 248 1.00 15.70 -7.96
CA GLU A 248 0.93 14.30 -8.41
C GLU A 248 2.18 13.52 -7.98
N ARG A 249 2.00 12.25 -7.63
CA ARG A 249 3.02 11.36 -7.02
C ARG A 249 3.50 11.79 -5.63
N GLY A 250 3.02 12.90 -5.08
CA GLY A 250 3.22 13.29 -3.68
C GLY A 250 2.67 12.25 -2.70
N GLN A 251 3.19 12.23 -1.47
CA GLN A 251 2.81 11.24 -0.46
C GLN A 251 1.29 11.20 -0.19
N PHE A 252 0.68 12.37 0.03
CA PHE A 252 -0.76 12.50 0.21
C PHE A 252 -1.57 12.07 -1.02
N GLU A 253 -1.10 12.40 -2.23
CA GLU A 253 -1.78 11.99 -3.46
C GLU A 253 -1.77 10.47 -3.63
N ARG A 254 -0.63 9.82 -3.38
CA ARG A 254 -0.54 8.36 -3.44
C ARG A 254 -1.50 7.69 -2.46
N TYR A 255 -1.67 8.25 -1.26
CA TYR A 255 -2.64 7.75 -0.29
C TYR A 255 -4.09 7.79 -0.81
N CYS A 256 -4.53 8.91 -1.39
CA CYS A 256 -5.88 8.97 -1.95
C CYS A 256 -6.08 8.07 -3.16
N LYS A 257 -5.08 7.98 -4.05
CA LYS A 257 -5.10 7.01 -5.18
C LYS A 257 -5.16 5.56 -4.68
N ASP A 258 -4.50 5.25 -3.58
CA ASP A 258 -4.56 3.92 -2.98
C ASP A 258 -5.96 3.58 -2.45
N LEU A 259 -6.63 4.53 -1.77
CA LEU A 259 -8.03 4.34 -1.37
C LEU A 259 -8.94 4.10 -2.58
N ALA A 260 -8.72 4.82 -3.68
CA ALA A 260 -9.42 4.58 -4.94
C ALA A 260 -9.15 3.18 -5.52
N ASN A 261 -7.89 2.77 -5.52
CA ASN A 261 -7.46 1.47 -6.07
C ASN A 261 -8.04 0.28 -5.32
N ILE A 262 -8.09 0.36 -3.98
CA ILE A 262 -8.71 -0.69 -3.15
C ILE A 262 -10.23 -0.56 -3.09
N LYS A 263 -10.82 0.38 -3.83
CA LYS A 263 -12.25 0.72 -3.79
C LYS A 263 -12.76 0.92 -2.36
N PHE A 264 -12.04 1.71 -1.56
CA PHE A 264 -12.41 1.98 -0.16
C PHE A 264 -13.87 2.43 -0.08
N ASN A 265 -14.65 1.76 0.78
CA ASN A 265 -16.10 1.94 0.90
C ASN A 265 -16.85 1.84 -0.45
N GLY A 266 -16.41 0.93 -1.32
CA GLY A 266 -16.98 0.69 -2.65
C GLY A 266 -16.66 1.75 -3.72
N ARG A 267 -15.81 2.74 -3.43
CA ARG A 267 -15.59 3.92 -4.28
C ARG A 267 -14.19 3.94 -4.90
N SER A 268 -14.11 4.22 -6.20
CA SER A 268 -12.87 4.18 -6.97
C SER A 268 -12.37 5.55 -7.45
N ASP A 269 -12.91 6.63 -6.91
CA ASP A 269 -12.65 8.02 -7.33
C ASP A 269 -12.09 8.89 -6.20
N TRP A 270 -11.54 8.27 -5.14
CA TRP A 270 -10.90 8.98 -4.05
C TRP A 270 -9.73 9.84 -4.54
N ARG A 271 -9.77 11.13 -4.19
CA ARG A 271 -8.75 12.12 -4.57
C ARG A 271 -8.49 13.10 -3.43
N ARG A 272 -7.46 13.94 -3.57
CA ARG A 272 -7.24 15.08 -2.67
C ARG A 272 -8.40 16.10 -2.77
N PRO A 273 -8.94 16.59 -1.66
CA PRO A 273 -10.00 17.60 -1.61
C PRO A 273 -9.45 18.99 -1.89
N THR A 274 -10.29 19.85 -2.44
CA THR A 274 -10.00 21.27 -2.64
C THR A 274 -10.32 22.09 -1.39
N ALA A 275 -9.75 23.29 -1.28
CA ALA A 275 -10.06 24.21 -0.19
C ALA A 275 -11.55 24.59 -0.14
N LYS A 276 -12.19 24.78 -1.31
CA LYS A 276 -13.63 25.10 -1.39
C LYS A 276 -14.52 23.96 -0.87
N GLU A 277 -14.13 22.71 -1.11
CA GLU A 277 -14.83 21.54 -0.56
C GLU A 277 -14.76 21.54 0.97
N PHE A 278 -13.61 21.83 1.56
CA PHE A 278 -13.50 21.92 3.01
C PHE A 278 -14.22 23.13 3.61
N VAL A 279 -14.23 24.27 2.94
CA VAL A 279 -15.04 25.43 3.35
C VAL A 279 -16.51 25.05 3.41
N ALA A 280 -17.03 24.36 2.39
CA ALA A 280 -18.41 23.88 2.38
C ALA A 280 -18.67 22.82 3.47
N LEU A 281 -17.76 21.84 3.63
CA LEU A 281 -17.87 20.81 4.66
C LEU A 281 -17.90 21.41 6.09
N TYR A 282 -17.04 22.41 6.36
CA TYR A 282 -17.05 23.11 7.63
C TYR A 282 -18.33 23.93 7.84
N ALA A 283 -18.89 24.52 6.79
CA ALA A 283 -20.16 25.23 6.87
C ALA A 283 -21.34 24.27 7.19
N ASP A 284 -21.29 23.03 6.70
CA ASP A 284 -22.29 22.00 6.96
C ASP A 284 -22.22 21.45 8.39
N HIS A 285 -21.00 21.23 8.89
CA HIS A 285 -20.76 20.38 10.06
C HIS A 285 -20.11 21.08 11.25
N GLY A 286 -19.61 22.31 11.08
CA GLY A 286 -18.88 23.03 12.12
C GLY A 286 -17.59 22.32 12.54
N ARG A 287 -17.29 22.32 13.84
CA ARG A 287 -16.10 21.66 14.39
C ARG A 287 -16.26 20.14 14.30
N LEU A 288 -15.52 19.51 13.39
CA LEU A 288 -15.72 18.10 13.04
C LEU A 288 -15.41 17.14 14.20
N TRP A 289 -14.42 17.46 15.04
CA TRP A 289 -14.12 16.66 16.23
C TRP A 289 -15.27 16.62 17.23
N ASP A 290 -15.82 17.79 17.60
CA ASP A 290 -16.86 17.86 18.62
C ASP A 290 -18.17 17.24 18.19
N ASN A 291 -18.47 17.31 16.89
CA ASN A 291 -19.75 16.88 16.35
C ASN A 291 -19.71 15.45 15.79
N TYR A 292 -18.54 14.98 15.34
CA TYR A 292 -18.43 13.72 14.59
C TYR A 292 -17.26 12.82 15.02
N GLY A 293 -16.48 13.22 16.03
CA GLY A 293 -15.27 12.47 16.39
C GLY A 293 -14.25 12.38 15.25
N PHE A 294 -14.37 13.25 14.26
CA PHE A 294 -13.47 13.30 13.11
C PHE A 294 -12.18 14.00 13.57
N PRO A 295 -11.04 13.29 13.65
CA PRO A 295 -9.81 13.83 14.22
C PRO A 295 -9.46 15.16 13.60
N SER A 296 -9.50 16.24 14.37
CA SER A 296 -9.25 17.59 13.87
C SER A 296 -7.86 18.02 14.28
N THR A 297 -6.83 17.32 13.76
CA THR A 297 -5.46 17.85 13.85
C THR A 297 -5.51 19.25 13.25
N TYR A 298 -4.94 20.25 13.92
CA TYR A 298 -5.09 21.70 13.67
C TYR A 298 -5.45 22.14 12.23
N VAL A 299 -4.91 21.48 11.21
CA VAL A 299 -5.14 21.73 9.78
C VAL A 299 -5.07 20.45 8.94
N TYR A 300 -5.77 20.44 7.80
CA TYR A 300 -5.82 19.36 6.80
C TYR A 300 -5.30 19.83 5.44
N TRP A 301 -4.58 18.96 4.73
CA TRP A 301 -4.12 19.23 3.37
C TRP A 301 -5.26 19.36 2.36
N THR A 302 -5.05 20.22 1.36
CA THR A 302 -5.90 20.31 0.17
C THR A 302 -5.05 20.19 -1.10
N SER A 303 -5.67 19.92 -2.24
CA SER A 303 -5.04 20.01 -3.57
C SER A 303 -4.89 21.44 -4.09
N THR A 304 -5.39 22.46 -3.36
CA THR A 304 -5.45 23.84 -3.84
C THR A 304 -4.09 24.54 -3.69
N PRO A 305 -3.50 25.09 -4.77
CA PRO A 305 -2.26 25.86 -4.68
C PRO A 305 -2.47 27.16 -3.88
N ALA A 306 -1.51 27.50 -3.03
CA ALA A 306 -1.46 28.76 -2.31
C ALA A 306 -0.65 29.80 -3.10
N ALA A 307 -1.31 30.44 -4.08
CA ALA A 307 -0.68 31.41 -4.99
C ALA A 307 0.57 30.84 -5.72
N ALA A 308 1.34 31.69 -6.40
CA ALA A 308 2.48 31.29 -7.25
C ALA A 308 3.75 30.86 -6.46
N SER A 309 3.61 30.37 -5.22
CA SER A 309 4.76 30.12 -4.32
C SER A 309 5.14 28.65 -4.17
N GLY A 310 4.56 27.73 -4.95
CA GLY A 310 4.77 26.27 -4.79
C GLY A 310 4.18 25.69 -3.49
N ASN A 311 3.39 26.48 -2.76
CA ASN A 311 2.75 26.07 -1.52
C ASN A 311 1.34 25.51 -1.77
N PHE A 312 0.80 24.79 -0.80
CA PHE A 312 -0.59 24.33 -0.81
C PHE A 312 -1.40 25.04 0.28
N ILE A 313 -2.68 25.23 0.01
CA ILE A 313 -3.65 25.62 1.03
C ILE A 313 -3.91 24.41 1.93
N ARG A 314 -3.90 24.64 3.24
CA ARG A 314 -4.42 23.73 4.25
C ARG A 314 -5.56 24.41 5.00
N PHE A 315 -6.54 23.63 5.44
CA PHE A 315 -7.75 24.14 6.08
C PHE A 315 -7.85 23.70 7.54
N GLY A 316 -8.14 24.62 8.45
CA GLY A 316 -8.30 24.34 9.87
C GLY A 316 -9.76 24.16 10.28
N PHE A 317 -10.18 22.92 10.56
CA PHE A 317 -11.54 22.63 11.05
C PHE A 317 -11.82 23.10 12.48
N LEU A 318 -10.82 23.62 13.19
CA LEU A 318 -11.01 24.26 14.49
C LEU A 318 -11.55 25.69 14.38
N ASN A 319 -11.16 26.43 13.33
CA ASN A 319 -11.42 27.86 13.23
C ASN A 319 -11.93 28.30 11.85
N GLY A 320 -12.10 27.37 10.91
CA GLY A 320 -12.59 27.61 9.56
C GLY A 320 -11.66 28.46 8.69
N LYS A 321 -10.34 28.42 8.94
CA LYS A 321 -9.35 29.26 8.22
C LYS A 321 -8.45 28.47 7.29
N GLU A 322 -8.02 29.15 6.23
CA GLU A 322 -7.04 28.67 5.26
C GLU A 322 -5.64 29.21 5.57
N TYR A 323 -4.63 28.39 5.29
CA TYR A 323 -3.22 28.73 5.48
C TYR A 323 -2.40 28.24 4.29
N GLY A 324 -1.47 29.05 3.77
CA GLY A 324 -0.47 28.60 2.81
C GLY A 324 0.66 27.85 3.52
N THR A 325 1.08 26.70 3.02
CA THR A 325 2.10 25.87 3.66
C THR A 325 2.97 25.15 2.65
N SER A 326 4.25 25.04 2.97
CA SER A 326 5.26 24.36 2.17
C SER A 326 4.98 22.86 2.08
N PRO A 327 5.20 22.22 0.91
CA PRO A 327 4.84 20.82 0.68
C PRO A 327 5.61 19.80 1.54
N ASP A 328 6.73 20.21 2.13
CA ASP A 328 7.60 19.39 2.98
C ASP A 328 7.08 19.20 4.41
N LEU A 329 6.00 19.88 4.82
CA LEU A 329 5.44 19.69 6.15
C LEU A 329 4.50 18.48 6.21
N ALA A 330 4.58 17.75 7.31
CA ALA A 330 3.63 16.68 7.62
C ALA A 330 2.33 17.29 8.18
N VAL A 331 1.22 17.09 7.48
CA VAL A 331 -0.13 17.59 7.84
C VAL A 331 -1.15 16.46 7.65
N ALA A 332 -2.30 16.53 8.32
CA ALA A 332 -3.35 15.52 8.16
C ALA A 332 -3.88 15.47 6.73
N ALA A 333 -4.29 14.27 6.34
CA ALA A 333 -4.80 13.96 5.02
C ALA A 333 -6.27 13.55 5.11
N SER A 334 -7.11 14.11 4.26
CA SER A 334 -8.48 13.62 4.06
C SER A 334 -8.65 13.41 2.57
N CYS A 335 -9.26 12.32 2.15
CA CYS A 335 -9.59 12.10 0.75
C CYS A 335 -11.08 12.36 0.53
N VAL A 336 -11.43 12.79 -0.68
CA VAL A 336 -12.81 13.02 -1.10
C VAL A 336 -13.19 12.13 -2.26
N SER A 337 -14.42 11.62 -2.26
CA SER A 337 -15.05 10.86 -3.36
C SER A 337 -16.37 11.51 -3.75
N GLU A 338 -16.64 11.62 -5.05
CA GLU A 338 -17.83 12.27 -5.58
C GLU A 338 -18.94 11.27 -5.90
N THR A 339 -18.56 10.09 -6.39
CA THR A 339 -19.47 9.09 -6.94
C THR A 339 -19.30 7.76 -6.23
N GLY A 340 -20.43 7.10 -5.98
CA GLY A 340 -20.51 5.73 -5.48
C GLY A 340 -21.32 4.88 -6.44
#